data_AF-A0A3D4P7V8-F1
#
_entry.id   AF-A0A3D4P7V8-F1
#
_cell.length_a   1.000
_cell.length_b   1.000
_cell.length_c   1.000
_cell.angle_alpha   90.00
_cell.angle_beta   90.00
_cell.angle_gamma   90.00
#
_symmetry.space_group_name_H-M   'P 1'
#
loop_
_entity.id
_entity.type
_entity.pdbx_description
1 polymer ?
#
loop_
_entity_poly.entity_id
_entity_poly.type
_entity_poly.pdbx_seq_one_letter_code
_entity_poly.pdbx_strand_id
1 'polypeptide(L)'
;MLIYYSGTVVPRESETMEFTPLLRSGAANSGILNFDSLIIRNPLFGMTLNNNPRRDNDEFSHVVAARVKSKAADKESGNNPVINAIFVADIDLISDGIFDLAERQSIQALGIEMKLDNIKFVLNCVDSLAGEEDFISLRNRRDDSRTLDWVETLTSGAVEKRSAAEKAARTAEEERLADANQELRDKIAELEKDTTMDELAKLREIQMLQSALSRKVEVDTVDIERESEAEIQAIKASSEREIAAVKGQFRFWAIVLPPLPAILLGLIIGFSRVRNERRMIIDERRVNRA
;
A
#
# COMPACT_ATOMS: atom_id res chain seq x y z
N MET A 1 -2.41 -10.47 -8.29
CA MET A 1 -1.37 -11.52 -8.23
C MET A 1 -0.76 -11.50 -6.83
N LEU A 2 -0.52 -12.67 -6.24
CA LEU A 2 -0.02 -12.81 -4.87
C LEU A 2 1.30 -13.58 -4.90
N ILE A 3 2.39 -12.98 -4.43
CA ILE A 3 3.73 -13.56 -4.50
C ILE A 3 4.39 -13.26 -3.16
N TYR A 4 4.84 -14.28 -2.44
CA TYR A 4 5.24 -14.12 -1.03
C TYR A 4 6.72 -13.80 -0.87
N TYR A 5 7.59 -14.50 -1.62
CA TYR A 5 9.04 -14.41 -1.44
C TYR A 5 9.75 -14.32 -2.79
N SER A 6 9.27 -13.41 -3.64
CA SER A 6 9.87 -13.21 -4.95
C SER A 6 11.27 -12.63 -4.85
N GLY A 7 12.18 -13.17 -5.67
CA GLY A 7 13.39 -12.46 -6.05
C GLY A 7 13.11 -11.30 -7.02
N THR A 8 14.13 -10.47 -7.23
CA THR A 8 14.16 -9.45 -8.29
C THR A 8 15.16 -9.87 -9.36
N VAL A 9 14.78 -9.73 -10.62
CA VAL A 9 15.59 -10.04 -11.79
C VAL A 9 16.13 -8.75 -12.38
N VAL A 10 17.45 -8.67 -12.53
CA VAL A 10 18.12 -7.53 -13.16
C VAL A 10 18.76 -8.01 -14.47
N PRO A 11 18.53 -7.31 -15.59
CA PRO A 11 19.20 -7.65 -16.84
C PRO A 11 20.71 -7.44 -16.68
N ARG A 12 21.49 -8.42 -17.14
CA ARG A 12 22.92 -8.22 -17.39
C ARG A 12 23.05 -7.65 -18.79
N GLU A 13 23.75 -6.52 -18.94
CA GLU A 13 24.02 -5.94 -20.27
C GLU A 13 24.67 -6.99 -21.17
N SER A 14 23.96 -7.37 -22.22
CA SER A 14 24.42 -8.32 -23.24
C SER A 14 23.92 -7.84 -24.59
N GLU A 15 24.82 -7.76 -25.56
CA GLU A 15 24.46 -7.35 -26.92
C GLU A 15 23.61 -8.40 -27.64
N THR A 16 23.69 -9.67 -27.25
CA THR A 16 23.08 -10.83 -27.95
C THR A 16 21.66 -11.17 -27.50
N MET A 17 21.24 -10.70 -26.32
CA MET A 17 19.96 -11.07 -25.70
C MET A 17 19.06 -9.85 -25.53
N GLU A 18 17.76 -10.06 -25.75
CA GLU A 18 16.69 -9.13 -25.47
C GLU A 18 16.02 -9.53 -24.15
N PHE A 19 15.92 -8.56 -23.23
CA PHE A 19 15.24 -8.72 -21.94
C PHE A 19 13.93 -7.95 -21.96
N THR A 20 12.82 -8.66 -21.83
CA THR A 20 11.47 -8.06 -21.76
C THR A 20 10.85 -8.33 -20.40
N PRO A 21 10.64 -7.33 -19.54
CA PRO A 21 9.97 -7.54 -18.26
C PRO A 21 8.50 -7.89 -18.49
N LEU A 22 8.05 -9.04 -17.96
CA LEU A 22 6.66 -9.51 -18.05
C LEU A 22 5.86 -9.16 -16.79
N LEU A 23 6.52 -9.18 -15.62
CA LEU A 23 5.90 -8.85 -14.34
C LEU A 23 6.82 -7.91 -13.57
N ARG A 24 6.29 -6.73 -13.23
CA ARG A 24 7.01 -5.70 -12.47
C ARG A 24 6.14 -5.15 -11.33
N SER A 25 6.76 -4.77 -10.23
CA SER A 25 6.12 -4.01 -9.17
C SER A 25 5.81 -2.57 -9.65
N GLY A 26 4.90 -1.89 -8.96
CA GLY A 26 4.55 -0.50 -9.28
C GLY A 26 5.67 0.46 -8.85
N ALA A 27 6.18 1.28 -9.77
CA ALA A 27 7.38 2.11 -9.57
C ALA A 27 7.32 3.09 -8.38
N ALA A 28 6.14 3.58 -7.99
CA ALA A 28 5.99 4.57 -6.91
C ALA A 28 5.52 3.98 -5.57
N ASN A 29 5.01 2.73 -5.58
CA ASN A 29 4.32 2.11 -4.44
C ASN A 29 4.84 0.69 -4.16
N SER A 30 6.05 0.36 -4.61
CA SER A 30 6.71 -0.89 -4.27
C SER A 30 7.83 -0.69 -3.28
N GLY A 31 8.12 -1.73 -2.50
CA GLY A 31 9.18 -1.72 -1.51
C GLY A 31 9.49 -3.14 -1.07
N ILE A 32 10.60 -3.29 -0.35
CA ILE A 32 11.06 -4.56 0.20
C ILE A 32 10.70 -4.61 1.68
N LEU A 33 10.15 -5.73 2.13
CA LEU A 33 9.91 -6.00 3.55
C LEU A 33 10.78 -7.16 3.99
N ASN A 34 11.51 -6.95 5.09
CA ASN A 34 12.25 -8.02 5.73
C ASN A 34 11.29 -9.05 6.36
N PHE A 35 11.68 -10.32 6.35
CA PHE A 35 10.89 -11.38 6.94
C PHE A 35 10.55 -11.12 8.41
N ASP A 36 11.51 -10.61 9.18
CA ASP A 36 11.32 -10.31 10.60
C ASP A 36 10.36 -9.15 10.87
N SER A 37 10.13 -8.25 9.89
CA SER A 37 9.12 -7.19 10.05
C SER A 37 7.70 -7.70 9.76
N LEU A 38 7.58 -8.75 8.94
CA LEU A 38 6.34 -9.43 8.59
C LEU A 38 5.93 -10.51 9.58
N ILE A 39 6.88 -11.20 10.22
CA ILE A 39 6.59 -12.31 11.13
C ILE A 39 7.01 -11.98 12.55
N ILE A 40 6.01 -11.91 13.44
CA ILE A 40 6.19 -11.76 14.88
C ILE A 40 6.20 -13.15 15.51
N ARG A 41 7.32 -13.52 16.15
CA ARG A 41 7.44 -14.77 16.90
C ARG A 41 6.88 -14.57 18.31
N ASN A 42 5.67 -15.08 18.55
CA ASN A 42 5.08 -15.08 19.89
C ASN A 42 5.51 -16.35 20.65
N PRO A 43 6.04 -16.22 21.89
CA PRO A 43 6.46 -17.36 22.70
C PRO A 43 5.34 -18.36 23.00
N LEU A 44 4.08 -17.89 23.03
CA LEU A 44 2.91 -18.71 23.39
C LEU A 44 2.13 -19.24 22.18
N PHE A 45 2.04 -18.47 21.10
CA PHE A 45 1.18 -18.76 19.94
C PHE A 45 1.97 -19.07 18.66
N GLY A 46 3.30 -19.14 18.72
CA GLY A 46 4.15 -19.38 17.57
C GLY A 46 4.27 -18.15 16.66
N MET A 47 4.51 -18.38 15.36
CA MET A 47 4.66 -17.31 14.38
C MET A 47 3.29 -16.70 14.03
N THR A 48 3.19 -15.38 14.15
CA THR A 48 2.00 -14.60 13.78
C THR A 48 2.38 -13.53 12.76
N LEU A 49 1.46 -13.23 11.83
CA LEU A 49 1.69 -12.20 10.82
C LEU A 49 1.52 -10.80 11.44
N ASN A 50 2.48 -9.92 11.21
CA ASN A 50 2.31 -8.50 11.47
C ASN A 50 1.36 -7.91 10.42
N ASN A 51 0.16 -7.51 10.84
CA ASN A 51 -0.85 -6.98 9.93
C ASN A 51 -0.51 -5.57 9.41
N ASN A 52 0.41 -4.85 10.08
CA ASN A 52 0.80 -3.50 9.67
C ASN A 52 2.32 -3.31 9.78
N PRO A 53 3.10 -4.03 8.94
CA PRO A 53 4.54 -3.90 8.93
C PRO A 53 4.95 -2.49 8.49
N ARG A 54 6.10 -2.02 8.97
CA ARG A 54 6.70 -0.77 8.49
C ARG A 54 7.05 -0.96 7.01
N ARG A 55 6.34 -0.25 6.12
CA ARG A 55 6.58 -0.26 4.67
C ARG A 55 7.39 0.95 4.29
N ASP A 56 8.50 0.70 3.61
CA ASP A 56 9.32 1.72 2.97
C ASP A 56 9.25 1.52 1.47
N ASN A 57 8.87 2.56 0.74
CA ASN A 57 8.82 2.51 -0.71
C ASN A 57 10.26 2.63 -1.24
N ASP A 58 10.63 1.70 -2.12
CA ASP A 58 11.86 1.74 -2.90
C ASP A 58 11.70 2.70 -4.10
N GLU A 59 12.80 3.24 -4.59
CA GLU A 59 12.83 4.13 -5.76
C GLU A 59 12.71 3.36 -7.08
N PHE A 60 12.92 2.04 -7.05
CA PHE A 60 12.96 1.19 -8.24
C PHE A 60 11.81 0.19 -8.31
N SER A 61 11.38 -0.14 -9.53
CA SER A 61 10.44 -1.24 -9.76
C SER A 61 11.17 -2.58 -9.80
N HIS A 62 10.75 -3.52 -8.97
CA HIS A 62 11.26 -4.90 -8.98
C HIS A 62 10.63 -5.69 -10.12
N VAL A 63 11.47 -6.26 -11.00
CA VAL A 63 11.02 -7.20 -12.03
C VAL A 63 11.04 -8.61 -11.45
N VAL A 64 9.88 -9.25 -11.42
CA VAL A 64 9.70 -10.61 -10.87
C VAL A 64 9.83 -11.67 -11.96
N ALA A 65 9.35 -11.36 -13.16
CA ALA A 65 9.42 -12.26 -14.30
C ALA A 65 9.80 -11.52 -15.58
N ALA A 66 10.63 -12.16 -16.39
CA ALA A 66 11.12 -11.59 -17.63
C ALA A 66 11.25 -12.66 -18.72
N ARG A 67 10.97 -12.28 -19.96
CA ARG A 67 11.27 -13.06 -21.15
C ARG A 67 12.68 -12.72 -21.61
N VAL A 68 13.48 -13.74 -21.83
CA VAL A 68 14.83 -13.64 -22.38
C VAL A 68 14.82 -14.30 -23.75
N LYS A 69 15.10 -13.52 -24.78
CA LYS A 69 15.09 -13.97 -26.17
C LYS A 69 16.41 -13.62 -26.85
N SER A 70 16.97 -14.54 -27.63
CA SER A 70 18.12 -14.21 -28.49
C SER A 70 17.69 -13.22 -29.57
N LYS A 71 18.46 -12.14 -29.77
CA LYS A 71 18.19 -11.15 -30.83
C LYS A 71 18.24 -11.83 -32.20
N ALA A 72 17.44 -11.31 -33.14
CA ALA A 72 17.27 -11.91 -34.46
C ALA A 72 18.58 -12.05 -35.25
N ALA A 73 19.57 -11.18 -35.03
CA ALA A 73 20.88 -11.21 -35.69
C ALA A 73 21.68 -12.51 -35.39
N ASP A 74 21.48 -13.12 -34.21
CA ASP A 74 22.15 -14.36 -33.83
C ASP A 74 21.39 -15.63 -34.27
N LYS A 75 20.19 -15.49 -34.84
CA LYS A 75 19.43 -16.63 -35.38
C LYS A 75 20.01 -17.17 -36.69
N GLU A 76 20.73 -16.32 -37.44
CA GLU A 76 21.34 -16.68 -38.73
C GLU A 76 22.76 -17.26 -38.58
N SER A 77 23.42 -16.99 -37.46
CA SER A 77 24.74 -17.52 -37.15
C SER A 77 24.58 -18.84 -36.40
N GLY A 78 24.52 -19.96 -37.13
CA GLY A 78 24.21 -21.32 -36.64
C GLY A 78 25.11 -21.93 -35.56
N ASN A 79 25.89 -21.12 -34.83
CA ASN A 79 26.78 -21.53 -33.75
C ASN A 79 26.23 -21.26 -32.34
N ASN A 80 25.21 -20.40 -32.17
CA ASN A 80 24.63 -20.11 -30.87
C ASN A 80 23.19 -20.67 -30.75
N PRO A 81 22.83 -21.34 -29.64
CA PRO A 81 21.47 -21.83 -29.45
C PRO A 81 20.49 -20.65 -29.36
N VAL A 82 19.41 -20.71 -30.15
CA VAL A 82 18.31 -19.74 -30.08
C VAL A 82 17.61 -19.92 -28.74
N ILE A 83 17.81 -18.96 -27.83
CA ILE A 83 17.19 -18.98 -26.50
C ILE A 83 15.85 -18.24 -26.57
N ASN A 84 14.78 -18.90 -26.12
CA ASN A 84 13.48 -18.31 -25.83
C ASN A 84 13.02 -18.87 -24.50
N ALA A 85 13.28 -18.14 -23.42
CA ALA A 85 12.98 -18.58 -22.07
C ALA A 85 12.20 -17.49 -21.33
N ILE A 86 11.33 -17.91 -20.41
CA ILE A 86 10.71 -17.03 -19.43
C ILE A 86 11.30 -17.41 -18.08
N PHE A 87 11.93 -16.44 -17.44
CA PHE A 87 12.46 -16.59 -16.09
C PHE A 87 11.49 -15.96 -15.10
N VAL A 88 11.20 -16.70 -14.02
CA VAL A 88 10.29 -16.29 -12.95
C VAL A 88 11.02 -16.48 -11.63
N ALA A 89 11.10 -15.41 -10.84
CA ALA A 89 11.87 -15.37 -9.60
C ALA A 89 11.09 -15.86 -8.36
N ASP A 90 10.02 -16.63 -8.54
CA ASP A 90 9.30 -17.31 -7.46
C ASP A 90 8.75 -18.66 -7.98
N ILE A 91 8.93 -19.72 -7.20
CA ILE A 91 8.43 -21.06 -7.49
C ILE A 91 7.01 -21.27 -6.93
N ASP A 92 6.60 -20.51 -5.93
CA ASP A 92 5.34 -20.70 -5.21
C ASP A 92 4.11 -20.21 -5.99
N LEU A 93 4.32 -19.60 -7.17
CA LEU A 93 3.29 -19.16 -8.12
C LEU A 93 2.33 -20.27 -8.56
N ILE A 94 2.78 -21.54 -8.54
CA ILE A 94 2.03 -22.75 -8.98
C ILE A 94 1.81 -23.70 -7.79
N SER A 95 1.97 -23.24 -6.55
CA SER A 95 1.78 -24.09 -5.38
C SER A 95 0.32 -24.51 -5.19
N ASP A 96 0.11 -25.72 -4.67
CA ASP A 96 -1.23 -26.25 -4.36
C ASP A 96 -2.05 -25.30 -3.48
N GLY A 97 -1.39 -24.58 -2.55
CA GLY A 97 -2.03 -23.58 -1.71
C GLY A 97 -2.58 -22.37 -2.49
N ILE A 98 -1.87 -21.92 -3.52
CA ILE A 98 -2.35 -20.86 -4.43
C ILE A 98 -3.52 -21.38 -5.29
N PHE A 99 -3.48 -22.65 -5.72
CA PHE A 99 -4.60 -23.28 -6.41
C PHE A 99 -5.84 -23.38 -5.53
N ASP A 100 -5.72 -23.89 -4.30
CA ASP A 100 -6.82 -23.98 -3.34
C ASP A 100 -7.41 -22.59 -3.04
N LEU A 101 -6.56 -21.57 -2.88
CA LEU A 101 -7.02 -20.19 -2.67
C LEU A 101 -7.72 -19.60 -3.91
N ALA A 102 -7.21 -19.91 -5.11
CA ALA A 102 -7.77 -19.45 -6.38
C ALA A 102 -9.06 -20.20 -6.77
N GLU A 103 -9.21 -21.47 -6.39
CA GLU A 103 -10.42 -22.28 -6.58
C GLU A 103 -11.50 -21.87 -5.60
N ARG A 104 -11.12 -21.64 -4.34
CA ARG A 104 -12.08 -21.24 -3.33
C ARG A 104 -12.83 -20.00 -3.75
N GLN A 105 -12.20 -18.99 -4.38
CA GLN A 105 -12.79 -17.69 -4.78
C GLN A 105 -13.73 -17.05 -3.72
N SER A 106 -13.74 -17.57 -2.49
CA SER A 106 -14.85 -17.52 -1.53
C SER A 106 -14.40 -16.95 -0.20
N ILE A 107 -13.47 -15.99 -0.26
CA ILE A 107 -13.49 -14.90 0.73
C ILE A 107 -14.63 -13.91 0.37
N GLN A 108 -15.59 -14.33 -0.46
CA GLN A 108 -16.92 -13.74 -0.57
C GLN A 108 -17.64 -13.69 0.80
N ALA A 109 -17.31 -14.59 1.73
CA ALA A 109 -17.80 -14.53 3.12
C ALA A 109 -17.38 -13.25 3.89
N LEU A 110 -16.30 -12.58 3.47
CA LEU A 110 -15.85 -11.27 3.99
C LEU A 110 -16.09 -10.11 2.99
N GLY A 111 -16.76 -10.35 1.87
CA GLY A 111 -17.00 -9.32 0.85
C GLY A 111 -15.75 -8.86 0.09
N ILE A 112 -14.63 -9.60 0.15
CA ILE A 112 -13.39 -9.29 -0.56
C ILE A 112 -13.25 -10.26 -1.74
N GLU A 113 -13.53 -9.77 -2.95
CA GLU A 113 -13.35 -10.54 -4.19
C GLU A 113 -11.87 -10.54 -4.60
N MET A 114 -11.07 -11.43 -4.02
CA MET A 114 -9.66 -11.59 -4.41
C MET A 114 -9.53 -12.48 -5.64
N LYS A 115 -9.32 -11.88 -6.82
CA LYS A 115 -8.95 -12.60 -8.05
C LYS A 115 -7.44 -12.80 -8.12
N LEU A 116 -7.00 -14.05 -7.95
CA LEU A 116 -5.60 -14.44 -8.12
C LEU A 116 -5.29 -14.70 -9.60
N ASP A 117 -4.30 -13.99 -10.13
CA ASP A 117 -3.90 -14.09 -11.54
C ASP A 117 -2.64 -14.93 -11.77
N ASN A 118 -2.10 -15.52 -10.70
CA ASN A 118 -0.89 -16.34 -10.72
C ASN A 118 -0.95 -17.44 -11.78
N ILE A 119 -2.04 -18.23 -11.75
CA ILE A 119 -2.25 -19.36 -12.68
C ILE A 119 -2.42 -18.86 -14.11
N LYS A 120 -3.21 -17.80 -14.33
CA LYS A 120 -3.41 -17.21 -15.67
C LYS A 120 -2.09 -16.70 -16.26
N PHE A 121 -1.24 -16.09 -15.44
CA PHE A 121 0.09 -15.64 -15.85
C PHE A 121 0.96 -16.81 -16.29
N VAL A 122 1.03 -17.89 -15.50
CA VAL A 122 1.80 -19.07 -15.85
C VAL A 122 1.30 -19.72 -17.14
N LEU A 123 -0.02 -19.84 -17.31
CA LEU A 123 -0.59 -20.35 -18.56
C LEU A 123 -0.27 -19.43 -19.75
N ASN A 124 -0.30 -18.10 -19.57
CA ASN A 124 0.16 -17.14 -20.60
C ASN A 124 1.63 -17.34 -20.97
N CYS A 125 2.48 -17.64 -19.99
CA CYS A 125 3.89 -17.93 -20.24
C CYS A 125 4.07 -19.21 -21.05
N VAL A 126 3.33 -20.28 -20.71
CA VAL A 126 3.37 -21.55 -21.45
C VAL A 126 2.89 -21.37 -22.88
N ASP A 127 1.73 -20.74 -23.08
CA ASP A 127 1.15 -20.53 -24.41
C ASP A 127 2.07 -19.66 -25.29
N SER A 128 2.67 -18.61 -24.72
CA SER A 128 3.64 -17.75 -25.43
C SER A 128 4.95 -18.47 -25.77
N LEU A 129 5.40 -19.41 -24.93
CA LEU A 129 6.57 -20.24 -25.24
C LEU A 129 6.25 -21.32 -26.30
N ALA A 130 5.00 -21.80 -26.34
CA ALA A 130 4.49 -22.71 -27.36
C ALA A 130 4.20 -22.01 -28.71
N GLY A 131 4.15 -20.68 -28.73
CA GLY A 131 3.88 -19.87 -29.92
C GLY A 131 2.40 -19.59 -30.18
N GLU A 132 1.52 -19.86 -29.21
CA GLU A 132 0.08 -19.61 -29.27
C GLU A 132 -0.24 -18.28 -28.56
N GLU A 133 -0.29 -17.19 -29.32
CA GLU A 133 -0.50 -15.83 -28.75
C GLU A 133 -1.93 -15.29 -28.93
N ASP A 134 -2.78 -15.98 -29.69
CA ASP A 134 -4.10 -15.50 -30.14
C ASP A 134 -5.04 -15.14 -28.98
N PHE A 135 -5.08 -15.97 -27.93
CA PHE A 135 -6.01 -15.80 -26.80
C PHE A 135 -5.39 -15.13 -25.57
N ILE A 136 -4.08 -14.84 -25.58
CA ILE A 136 -3.38 -14.17 -24.46
C ILE A 136 -4.01 -12.80 -24.18
N SER A 137 -4.33 -12.06 -25.24
CA SER A 137 -4.94 -10.73 -25.15
C SER A 137 -6.31 -10.74 -24.44
N LEU A 138 -7.14 -11.76 -24.70
CA LEU A 138 -8.45 -11.91 -24.06
C LEU A 138 -8.34 -12.35 -22.60
N ARG A 139 -7.39 -13.26 -22.29
CA ARG A 139 -7.15 -13.73 -20.91
C ARG A 139 -6.58 -12.62 -20.00
N ASN A 140 -5.88 -11.65 -20.59
CA ASN A 140 -5.33 -10.49 -19.87
C ASN A 140 -6.36 -9.41 -19.53
N ARG A 141 -7.59 -9.47 -20.08
CA ARG A 141 -8.63 -8.49 -19.78
C ARG A 141 -9.07 -8.61 -18.31
N ARG A 142 -8.76 -7.58 -17.52
CA ARG A 142 -9.30 -7.41 -16.17
C ARG A 142 -10.60 -6.61 -16.24
N ASP A 143 -11.56 -6.94 -15.37
CA ASP A 143 -12.60 -5.97 -15.05
C ASP A 143 -11.90 -4.80 -14.38
N ASP A 144 -11.96 -3.65 -15.05
CA ASP A 144 -11.50 -2.42 -14.48
C ASP A 144 -12.42 -2.09 -13.30
N SER A 145 -11.85 -2.01 -12.11
CA SER A 145 -12.60 -1.56 -10.94
C SER A 145 -12.88 -0.09 -11.16
N ARG A 146 -14.08 0.22 -11.66
CA ARG A 146 -14.54 1.60 -11.83
C ARG A 146 -14.72 2.22 -10.45
N THR A 147 -13.64 2.74 -9.90
CA THR A 147 -13.68 3.57 -8.71
C THR A 147 -14.31 4.90 -9.07
N LEU A 148 -14.67 5.68 -8.06
CA LEU A 148 -15.10 7.05 -8.29
C LEU A 148 -13.85 7.88 -8.60
N ASP A 149 -13.35 7.82 -9.84
CA ASP A 149 -12.07 8.44 -10.28
C ASP A 149 -11.95 9.89 -9.81
N TRP A 150 -13.04 10.63 -9.87
CA TRP A 150 -13.06 12.02 -9.44
C TRP A 150 -12.89 12.18 -7.91
N VAL A 151 -13.51 11.30 -7.12
CA VAL A 151 -13.30 11.26 -5.66
C VAL A 151 -11.87 10.84 -5.35
N GLU A 152 -11.36 9.84 -6.07
CA GLU A 152 -9.99 9.34 -5.90
C GLU A 152 -8.97 10.46 -6.16
N THR A 153 -9.10 11.18 -7.27
CA THR A 153 -8.27 12.33 -7.63
C THR A 153 -8.34 13.45 -6.60
N LEU A 154 -9.51 13.69 -6.00
CA LEU A 154 -9.67 14.69 -4.93
C LEU A 154 -9.05 14.23 -3.60
N THR A 155 -9.01 12.92 -3.36
CA THR A 155 -8.45 12.34 -2.12
C THR A 155 -6.98 11.96 -2.22
N SER A 156 -6.41 11.83 -3.43
CA SER A 156 -5.03 11.39 -3.65
C SER A 156 -4.03 12.29 -2.95
N GLY A 157 -4.20 13.61 -3.02
CA GLY A 157 -3.33 14.56 -2.32
C GLY A 157 -3.36 14.41 -0.80
N ALA A 158 -4.49 14.03 -0.20
CA ALA A 158 -4.57 13.76 1.24
C ALA A 158 -3.89 12.43 1.61
N VAL A 159 -3.93 11.44 0.72
CA VAL A 159 -3.21 10.16 0.88
C VAL A 159 -1.70 10.37 0.73
N GLU A 160 -1.26 11.14 -0.25
CA GLU A 160 0.15 11.47 -0.46
C GLU A 160 0.73 12.26 0.72
N LYS A 161 0.03 13.30 1.19
CA LYS A 161 0.42 14.06 2.39
C LYS A 161 0.53 13.16 3.62
N ARG A 162 -0.44 12.26 3.82
CA ARG A 162 -0.41 11.29 4.90
C ARG A 162 0.81 10.38 4.78
N SER A 163 1.08 9.81 3.61
CA SER A 163 2.23 8.95 3.38
C SER A 163 3.55 9.67 3.63
N ALA A 164 3.67 10.92 3.18
CA ALA A 164 4.88 11.73 3.39
C ALA A 164 5.07 12.09 4.87
N ALA A 165 4.00 12.46 5.58
CA ALA A 165 4.06 12.77 7.00
C ALA A 165 4.36 11.53 7.86
N GLU A 166 3.75 10.38 7.55
CA GLU A 166 4.06 9.10 8.21
C GLU A 166 5.54 8.71 7.98
N LYS A 167 6.09 8.94 6.77
CA LYS A 167 7.52 8.70 6.50
C LYS A 167 8.42 9.64 7.31
N ALA A 168 8.09 10.93 7.36
CA ALA A 168 8.87 11.92 8.11
C ALA A 168 8.87 11.66 9.63
N ALA A 169 7.71 11.28 10.19
CA ALA A 169 7.60 10.91 11.61
C ALA A 169 8.47 9.69 11.93
N ARG A 170 8.47 8.67 11.06
CA ARG A 170 9.30 7.48 11.22
C ARG A 170 10.80 7.75 11.11
N THR A 171 11.21 8.58 10.15
CA THR A 171 12.64 8.95 10.03
C THR A 171 13.09 9.73 11.27
N ALA A 172 12.23 10.60 11.82
CA ALA A 172 12.53 11.32 13.05
C ALA A 172 12.60 10.39 14.26
N GLU A 173 11.76 9.36 14.34
CA GLU A 173 11.84 8.31 15.36
C GLU A 173 13.16 7.55 15.28
N GLU A 174 13.57 7.13 14.08
CA GLU A 174 14.84 6.42 13.85
C GLU A 174 16.05 7.26 14.24
N GLU A 175 16.06 8.55 13.89
CA GLU A 175 17.11 9.49 14.29
C GLU A 175 17.18 9.63 15.83
N ARG A 176 16.04 9.81 16.50
CA ARG A 176 15.99 9.90 17.98
C ARG A 176 16.48 8.62 18.66
N LEU A 177 16.09 7.45 18.15
CA LEU A 177 16.55 6.17 18.65
C LEU A 177 18.05 5.98 18.41
N ALA A 178 18.57 6.41 17.25
CA ALA A 178 20.00 6.37 16.95
C ALA A 178 20.80 7.28 17.91
N ASP A 179 20.33 8.51 18.13
CA ASP A 179 20.95 9.48 19.05
C ASP A 179 20.96 8.95 20.50
N ALA A 180 19.85 8.41 20.99
CA ALA A 180 19.76 7.81 22.33
C ALA A 180 20.73 6.63 22.50
N ASN A 181 20.85 5.78 21.47
CA ASN A 181 21.80 4.67 21.46
C ASN A 181 23.26 5.12 21.33
N GLN A 182 23.52 6.23 20.65
CA GLN A 182 24.86 6.80 20.55
C GLN A 182 25.30 7.43 21.87
N GLU A 183 24.43 8.20 22.54
CA GLU A 183 24.70 8.77 23.86
C GLU A 183 25.04 7.66 24.89
N LEU A 184 24.33 6.52 24.81
CA LEU A 184 24.63 5.32 25.59
C LEU A 184 26.06 4.81 25.34
N ARG A 185 26.44 4.62 24.07
CA ARG A 185 27.76 4.09 23.69
C ARG A 185 28.87 5.04 24.12
N ASP A 186 28.67 6.33 23.96
CA ASP A 186 29.66 7.35 24.34
C ASP A 186 29.88 7.38 25.85
N LYS A 187 28.81 7.29 26.65
CA LYS A 187 28.89 7.18 28.12
C LYS A 187 29.57 5.90 28.59
N ILE A 188 29.31 4.77 27.94
CA ILE A 188 30.00 3.50 28.24
C ILE A 188 31.50 3.63 27.93
N ALA A 189 31.84 4.19 26.75
CA ALA A 189 33.23 4.35 26.33
C ALA A 189 34.02 5.37 27.19
N GLU A 190 33.36 6.41 27.71
CA GLU A 190 33.96 7.36 28.66
C GLU A 190 34.29 6.67 29.99
N LEU A 191 33.38 5.84 30.51
CA LEU A 191 33.57 5.09 31.76
C LEU A 191 34.65 3.99 31.64
N GLU A 192 34.80 3.36 30.48
CA GLU A 192 35.87 2.38 30.24
C GLU A 192 37.26 3.02 30.32
N LYS A 193 37.39 4.26 29.81
CA LYS A 193 38.66 5.02 29.73
C LYS A 193 39.14 5.62 31.05
N ASP A 194 38.30 5.73 32.07
CA ASP A 194 38.71 6.29 33.37
C ASP A 194 39.62 5.30 34.13
N THR A 195 40.91 5.62 34.23
CA THR A 195 41.94 4.75 34.84
C THR A 195 42.22 5.07 36.32
N THR A 196 41.38 5.84 36.99
CA THR A 196 41.65 6.35 38.35
C THR A 196 41.24 5.41 39.51
N MET A 197 40.57 4.29 39.22
CA MET A 197 39.99 3.38 40.24
C MET A 197 40.62 1.97 40.31
N ASP A 198 40.52 1.34 41.49
CA ASP A 198 40.90 -0.05 41.78
C ASP A 198 40.11 -1.06 40.92
N GLU A 199 40.79 -2.05 40.30
CA GLU A 199 40.23 -2.92 39.25
C GLU A 199 38.94 -3.66 39.66
N LEU A 200 38.85 -4.11 40.92
CA LEU A 200 37.69 -4.82 41.45
C LEU A 200 36.52 -3.91 41.82
N ALA A 201 36.78 -2.68 42.27
CA ALA A 201 35.74 -1.69 42.55
C ALA A 201 35.16 -1.14 41.24
N LYS A 202 36.04 -0.88 40.26
CA LYS A 202 35.69 -0.44 38.91
C LYS A 202 34.73 -1.40 38.21
N LEU A 203 34.96 -2.71 38.29
CA LEU A 203 34.08 -3.72 37.70
C LEU A 203 32.65 -3.70 38.27
N ARG A 204 32.49 -3.55 39.59
CA ARG A 204 31.16 -3.50 40.22
C ARG A 204 30.41 -2.23 39.87
N GLU A 205 31.11 -1.10 39.85
CA GLU A 205 30.53 0.20 39.51
C GLU A 205 30.12 0.25 38.04
N ILE A 206 30.96 -0.24 37.13
CA ILE A 206 30.62 -0.38 35.70
C ILE A 206 29.36 -1.24 35.54
N GLN A 207 29.26 -2.38 36.21
CA GLN A 207 28.09 -3.25 36.09
C GLN A 207 26.81 -2.58 36.62
N MET A 208 26.90 -1.86 37.73
CA MET A 208 25.78 -1.09 38.29
C MET A 208 25.34 0.04 37.34
N LEU A 209 26.30 0.83 36.85
CA LEU A 209 26.04 1.94 35.93
C LEU A 209 25.50 1.44 34.59
N GLN A 210 26.05 0.36 34.04
CA GLN A 210 25.54 -0.27 32.82
C GLN A 210 24.09 -0.71 33.00
N SER A 211 23.72 -1.28 34.15
CA SER A 211 22.34 -1.67 34.43
C SER A 211 21.38 -0.47 34.54
N ALA A 212 21.82 0.63 35.16
CA ALA A 212 21.04 1.85 35.29
C ALA A 212 20.87 2.57 33.96
N LEU A 213 21.94 2.64 33.16
CA LEU A 213 21.97 3.29 31.86
C LEU A 213 21.15 2.49 30.83
N SER A 214 21.24 1.16 30.85
CA SER A 214 20.41 0.30 29.99
C SER A 214 18.92 0.47 30.30
N ARG A 215 18.54 0.54 31.59
CA ARG A 215 17.16 0.82 32.00
C ARG A 215 16.70 2.20 31.54
N LYS A 216 17.56 3.21 31.63
CA LYS A 216 17.23 4.56 31.16
C LYS A 216 16.93 4.54 29.65
N VAL A 217 17.79 3.90 28.86
CA VAL A 217 17.58 3.76 27.41
C VAL A 217 16.30 3.00 27.11
N GLU A 218 16.01 1.92 27.82
CA GLU A 218 14.75 1.19 27.66
C GLU A 218 13.54 2.13 27.88
N VAL A 219 13.53 2.95 28.93
CA VAL A 219 12.47 3.93 29.16
C VAL A 219 12.42 4.99 28.04
N ASP A 220 13.56 5.57 27.68
CA ASP A 220 13.65 6.58 26.63
C ASP A 220 13.16 6.02 25.27
N THR A 221 13.48 4.76 24.95
CA THR A 221 13.00 4.08 23.73
C THR A 221 11.48 3.90 23.74
N VAL A 222 10.91 3.46 24.87
CA VAL A 222 9.45 3.30 25.01
C VAL A 222 8.73 4.63 24.91
N ASP A 223 9.28 5.70 25.49
CA ASP A 223 8.71 7.05 25.40
C ASP A 223 8.78 7.58 23.95
N ILE A 224 9.91 7.39 23.25
CA ILE A 224 10.06 7.77 21.83
C ILE A 224 9.06 7.00 20.95
N GLU A 225 8.94 5.68 21.13
CA GLU A 225 7.99 4.85 20.39
C GLU A 225 6.55 5.33 20.62
N ARG A 226 6.20 5.61 21.87
CA ARG A 226 4.86 6.09 22.24
C ARG A 226 4.53 7.45 21.64
N GLU A 227 5.48 8.39 21.65
CA GLU A 227 5.32 9.70 21.02
C GLU A 227 5.14 9.58 19.50
N SER A 228 5.97 8.76 18.84
CA SER A 228 5.87 8.50 17.40
C SER A 228 4.52 7.86 17.03
N GLU A 229 4.07 6.88 17.81
CA GLU A 229 2.76 6.26 17.59
C GLU A 229 1.61 7.27 17.72
N ALA A 230 1.68 8.16 18.72
CA ALA A 230 0.68 9.20 18.91
C ALA A 230 0.67 10.21 17.75
N GLU A 231 1.85 10.60 17.24
CA GLU A 231 2.00 11.46 16.07
C GLU A 231 1.41 10.80 14.81
N ILE A 232 1.76 9.53 14.55
CA ILE A 232 1.22 8.76 13.43
C ILE A 232 -0.30 8.65 13.52
N GLN A 233 -0.87 8.41 14.71
CA GLN A 233 -2.32 8.37 14.90
C GLN A 233 -2.97 9.73 14.62
N ALA A 234 -2.34 10.83 15.02
CA ALA A 234 -2.82 12.19 14.73
C ALA A 234 -2.81 12.49 13.23
N ILE A 235 -1.75 12.08 12.51
CA ILE A 235 -1.63 12.19 11.05
C ILE A 235 -2.73 11.38 10.34
N LYS A 236 -3.00 10.16 10.80
CA LYS A 236 -4.08 9.32 10.26
C LYS A 236 -5.44 9.97 10.47
N ALA A 237 -5.71 10.46 11.68
CA ALA A 237 -6.98 11.08 12.03
C ALA A 237 -7.24 12.37 11.24
N SER A 238 -6.22 13.20 10.99
CA SER A 238 -6.37 14.41 10.17
C SER A 238 -6.68 14.08 8.71
N SER A 239 -5.93 13.14 8.12
CA SER A 239 -6.16 12.66 6.74
C SER A 239 -7.54 12.03 6.57
N GLU A 240 -7.99 11.21 7.53
CA GLU A 240 -9.33 10.61 7.49
C GLU A 240 -10.44 11.64 7.53
N ARG A 241 -10.29 12.74 8.30
CA ARG A 241 -11.25 13.84 8.31
C ARG A 241 -11.32 14.55 6.97
N GLU A 242 -10.19 14.81 6.34
CA GLU A 242 -10.14 15.44 5.00
C GLU A 242 -10.86 14.57 3.97
N ILE A 243 -10.52 13.27 3.93
CA ILE A 243 -11.16 12.30 3.03
C ILE A 243 -12.65 12.18 3.32
N ALA A 244 -13.06 12.16 4.59
CA ALA A 244 -14.45 12.08 4.99
C ALA A 244 -15.24 13.34 4.61
N ALA A 245 -14.64 14.53 4.68
CA ALA A 245 -15.27 15.77 4.25
C ALA A 245 -15.57 15.74 2.75
N VAL A 246 -14.59 15.33 1.93
CA VAL A 246 -14.78 15.16 0.47
C VAL A 246 -15.91 14.16 0.21
N LYS A 247 -15.82 12.94 0.76
CA LYS A 247 -16.85 11.90 0.57
C LYS A 247 -18.23 12.35 1.08
N GLY A 248 -18.28 13.12 2.16
CA GLY A 248 -19.50 13.66 2.76
C GLY A 248 -20.25 14.58 1.80
N GLN A 249 -19.54 15.46 1.10
CA GLN A 249 -20.14 16.36 0.10
C GLN A 249 -20.79 15.57 -1.04
N PHE A 250 -20.11 14.53 -1.54
CA PHE A 250 -20.68 13.66 -2.59
C PHE A 250 -21.91 12.90 -2.11
N ARG A 251 -21.86 12.33 -0.89
CA ARG A 251 -22.99 11.64 -0.28
C ARG A 251 -24.18 12.56 -0.11
N PHE A 252 -23.95 13.80 0.30
CA PHE A 252 -25.01 14.81 0.44
C PHE A 252 -25.73 15.05 -0.90
N TRP A 253 -24.98 15.35 -1.97
CA TRP A 253 -25.58 15.55 -3.29
C TRP A 253 -26.25 14.29 -3.84
N ALA A 254 -25.67 13.11 -3.63
CA ALA A 254 -26.27 11.85 -4.04
C ALA A 254 -27.63 11.57 -3.37
N ILE A 255 -27.84 12.08 -2.15
CA ILE A 255 -29.11 11.95 -1.41
C ILE A 255 -30.10 13.06 -1.79
N VAL A 256 -29.63 14.30 -1.99
CA VAL A 256 -30.49 15.47 -2.23
C VAL A 256 -30.94 15.60 -3.69
N LEU A 257 -30.13 15.17 -4.66
CA LEU A 257 -30.44 15.31 -6.09
C LEU A 257 -31.63 14.46 -6.56
N PRO A 258 -31.80 13.18 -6.16
CA PRO A 258 -32.89 12.33 -6.65
C PRO A 258 -34.32 12.85 -6.39
N PRO A 259 -34.68 13.41 -5.21
CA PRO A 259 -36.04 13.91 -4.98
C PRO A 259 -36.32 15.29 -5.62
N LEU A 260 -35.30 16.05 -6.02
CA LEU A 260 -35.47 17.41 -6.55
C LEU A 260 -36.45 17.49 -7.75
N PRO A 261 -36.38 16.62 -8.79
CA PRO A 261 -37.33 16.65 -9.90
C PRO A 261 -38.78 16.46 -9.47
N ALA A 262 -39.05 15.57 -8.51
CA ALA A 262 -40.39 15.31 -8.00
C ALA A 262 -40.94 16.52 -7.22
N ILE A 263 -40.11 17.12 -6.36
CA ILE A 263 -40.46 18.35 -5.62
C ILE A 263 -40.74 19.50 -6.59
N LEU A 264 -39.90 19.67 -7.61
CA LEU A 264 -40.03 20.74 -8.60
C LEU A 264 -41.31 20.61 -9.42
N LEU A 265 -41.68 19.38 -9.81
CA LEU A 265 -42.94 19.10 -10.48
C LEU A 265 -44.16 19.40 -9.59
N GLY A 266 -44.09 19.03 -8.31
CA GLY A 266 -45.11 19.37 -7.32
C GLY A 266 -45.31 20.88 -7.16
N LEU A 267 -44.20 21.64 -7.08
CA LEU A 267 -44.23 23.10 -7.02
C LEU A 267 -44.82 23.73 -8.28
N ILE A 268 -44.45 23.25 -9.48
CA ILE A 268 -45.00 23.75 -10.76
C ILE A 268 -46.52 23.57 -10.78
N ILE A 269 -47.01 22.38 -10.42
CA ILE A 269 -48.45 22.09 -10.40
C ILE A 269 -49.16 22.97 -9.36
N GLY A 270 -48.58 23.11 -8.16
CA GLY A 270 -49.11 23.97 -7.11
C GLY A 270 -49.23 25.44 -7.53
N PHE A 271 -48.16 26.01 -8.11
CA PHE A 271 -48.18 27.39 -8.61
C PHE A 271 -49.16 27.58 -9.77
N SER A 272 -49.22 26.63 -10.71
CA SER A 272 -50.18 26.64 -11.81
C SER A 272 -51.62 26.66 -11.30
N ARG A 273 -51.92 25.84 -10.29
CA ARG A 273 -53.24 25.79 -9.65
C ARG A 273 -53.61 27.10 -8.96
N VAL A 274 -52.74 27.64 -8.10
CA VAL A 274 -53.00 28.90 -7.39
C VAL A 274 -53.18 30.07 -8.37
N ARG A 275 -52.40 30.09 -9.46
CA ARG A 275 -52.54 31.13 -10.50
C ARG A 275 -53.87 31.03 -11.23
N ASN A 276 -54.35 29.82 -11.51
CA ASN A 276 -55.64 29.60 -12.15
C ASN A 276 -56.83 29.90 -11.22
N GLU A 277 -56.73 29.56 -9.93
CA GLU A 277 -57.77 29.90 -8.94
C GLU A 277 -57.90 31.42 -8.77
N ARG A 278 -56.79 32.17 -8.80
CA ARG A 278 -56.82 33.65 -8.75
C ARG A 278 -57.38 34.31 -10.00
N ARG A 279 -57.42 33.62 -11.15
CA ARG A 279 -58.04 34.13 -12.38
C ARG A 279 -59.56 34.11 -12.36
N MET A 280 -60.19 33.27 -11.52
CA MET A 280 -61.64 33.18 -11.39
C MET A 280 -62.23 34.07 -10.29
N ILE A 281 -61.41 34.86 -9.59
CA ILE A 281 -61.87 35.80 -8.56
C ILE A 281 -62.11 37.16 -9.22
N ILE A 282 -63.39 37.56 -9.28
CA ILE A 282 -63.84 38.90 -9.69
C ILE A 282 -63.16 39.95 -8.80
N ASP A 283 -62.56 40.98 -9.39
CA ASP A 283 -61.71 41.97 -8.69
C ASP A 283 -62.42 42.67 -7.50
N GLU A 284 -63.74 42.74 -7.50
CA GLU A 284 -64.55 43.36 -6.43
C GLU A 284 -64.54 42.63 -5.08
N ARG A 285 -64.07 41.38 -5.00
CA ARG A 285 -64.01 40.61 -3.73
C ARG A 285 -62.61 40.50 -3.12
N ARG A 286 -61.63 41.24 -3.62
CA ARG A 286 -60.27 41.25 -3.04
C ARG A 286 -60.22 42.16 -1.82
N VAL A 287 -60.19 41.58 -0.62
CA VAL A 287 -59.83 42.33 0.58
C VAL A 287 -58.33 42.61 0.53
N ASN A 288 -57.97 43.87 0.34
CA ASN A 288 -56.60 44.35 0.54
C ASN A 288 -56.24 44.17 2.01
N ARG A 289 -55.40 43.18 2.32
CA ARG A 289 -54.65 43.18 3.57
C ARG A 289 -53.34 43.93 3.30
N ALA A 290 -53.26 45.14 3.86
CA ALA A 290 -52.01 45.86 4.06
C ALA A 290 -51.11 45.10 5.04
#